data_AF-A0A5K0VSX1-F1
#
_entry.id   AF-A0A5K0VSX1-F1
#
_cell.length_a   1.000
_cell.length_b   1.000
_cell.length_c   1.000
_cell.angle_alpha   90.00
_cell.angle_beta   90.00
_cell.angle_gamma   90.00
#
_symmetry.space_group_name_H-M   'P 1'
#
loop_
_entity.id
_entity.type
_entity.pdbx_description
1 polymer ?
#
loop_
_entity_poly.entity_id
_entity_poly.type
_entity_poly.pdbx_seq_one_letter_code
_entity_poly.pdbx_strand_id
1 'polypeptide(L)'
;SAWMMLSRSFMEFCIWGWDNLPRTVLMYYANFISSPEGYFHTVICNVNEFRNTTVNHDLHFISWDNPPKQHPHFLNLEDFQRMTDSNAPFARKFHRDDPVLEKIDKELLGRSAGALVPGGWCAGETHNGSDPCSVIGNRTLLKPGPGAARLKNLITGLLSAEDFREKQCK
;
A
#
# COMPACT_ATOMS: atom_id res chain seq x y z
N SER A 1 9.06 7.82 3.44
CA SER A 1 8.10 7.04 4.25
C SER A 1 8.76 5.72 4.65
N ALA A 2 8.49 5.17 5.83
CA ALA A 2 8.96 3.81 6.18
C ALA A 2 8.12 2.70 5.52
N TRP A 3 6.97 3.05 4.93
CA TRP A 3 6.08 2.13 4.24
C TRP A 3 6.29 2.28 2.75
N MET A 4 6.39 1.17 2.03
CA MET A 4 6.72 1.17 0.61
C MET A 4 6.37 -0.18 -0.02
N MET A 5 6.22 -0.16 -1.34
CA MET A 5 5.96 -1.34 -2.16
C MET A 5 7.20 -1.62 -3.00
N LEU A 6 7.84 -2.76 -2.74
CA LEU A 6 9.09 -3.15 -3.36
C LEU A 6 8.85 -4.30 -4.33
N SER A 7 9.44 -4.22 -5.53
CA SER A 7 9.36 -5.31 -6.49
C SER A 7 10.17 -6.52 -6.01
N ARG A 8 9.75 -7.71 -6.44
CA ARG A 8 10.47 -8.95 -6.15
C ARG A 8 11.92 -8.89 -6.63
N SER A 9 12.16 -8.35 -7.83
CA SER A 9 13.51 -8.23 -8.40
C SER A 9 14.42 -7.33 -7.58
N PHE A 10 13.92 -6.19 -7.08
CA PHE A 10 14.71 -5.31 -6.22
C PHE A 10 15.00 -5.95 -4.85
N MET A 11 14.05 -6.70 -4.30
CA MET A 11 14.28 -7.44 -3.06
C MET A 11 15.29 -8.57 -3.22
N GLU A 12 15.24 -9.30 -4.35
CA GLU A 12 16.26 -10.29 -4.69
C GLU A 12 17.64 -9.64 -4.80
N PHE A 13 17.76 -8.50 -5.49
CA PHE A 13 19.02 -7.75 -5.53
C PHE A 13 19.54 -7.36 -4.14
N CYS A 14 18.66 -6.89 -3.25
CA CYS A 14 19.04 -6.56 -1.88
C CYS A 14 19.55 -7.77 -1.08
N ILE A 15 19.03 -8.96 -1.35
CA ILE A 15 19.30 -10.19 -0.58
C ILE A 15 20.45 -11.03 -1.17
N TRP A 16 20.53 -11.15 -2.50
CA TRP A 16 21.33 -12.18 -3.20
C TRP A 16 22.76 -11.75 -3.59
N GLY A 17 23.33 -10.75 -2.92
CA GLY A 17 24.68 -10.28 -3.23
C GLY A 17 25.69 -10.49 -2.10
N TRP A 18 26.92 -10.82 -2.47
CA TRP A 18 28.09 -10.72 -1.60
C TRP A 18 28.86 -9.46 -1.97
N ASP A 19 29.22 -8.65 -0.98
CA ASP A 19 29.97 -7.39 -1.17
C ASP A 19 29.31 -6.41 -2.16
N ASN A 20 28.02 -6.13 -1.95
CA ASN A 20 27.22 -5.24 -2.79
C ASN A 20 26.77 -3.98 -2.03
N LEU A 21 26.32 -2.96 -2.78
CA LEU A 21 25.82 -1.71 -2.22
C LEU A 21 24.74 -1.92 -1.13
N PRO A 22 23.69 -2.75 -1.32
CA PRO A 22 22.70 -3.05 -0.27
C PRO A 22 23.32 -3.45 1.07
N ARG A 23 24.36 -4.28 1.07
CA ARG A 23 25.01 -4.76 2.30
C ARG A 23 25.84 -3.67 2.96
N THR A 24 26.62 -2.92 2.19
CA THR A 24 27.40 -1.78 2.70
C THR A 24 26.49 -0.72 3.32
N VAL A 25 25.42 -0.37 2.62
CA VAL A 25 24.41 0.58 3.10
C VAL A 25 23.69 0.01 4.33
N LEU A 26 23.41 -1.29 4.38
CA LEU A 26 22.77 -1.92 5.54
C LEU A 26 23.62 -1.82 6.80
N MET A 27 24.94 -2.01 6.70
CA MET A 27 25.87 -1.84 7.83
C MET A 27 25.84 -0.41 8.39
N TYR A 28 25.71 0.60 7.52
CA TYR A 28 25.57 2.00 7.94
C TYR A 28 24.21 2.23 8.61
N TYR A 29 23.13 1.80 7.95
CA TYR A 29 21.76 2.00 8.42
C TYR A 29 21.41 1.18 9.66
N ALA A 30 22.19 0.15 10.01
CA ALA A 30 22.02 -0.60 11.27
C ALA A 30 22.21 0.27 12.53
N ASN A 31 22.91 1.40 12.42
CA ASN A 31 23.17 2.34 13.53
C ASN A 31 22.55 3.73 13.28
N PHE A 32 21.60 3.85 12.35
CA PHE A 32 20.96 5.11 12.00
C PHE A 32 19.56 5.21 12.62
N ILE A 33 19.14 6.41 13.07
CA ILE A 33 17.78 6.61 13.59
C ILE A 33 16.80 6.54 12.42
N SER A 34 15.67 5.85 12.61
CA SER A 34 14.63 5.70 11.57
C SER A 34 15.16 5.04 10.28
N SER A 35 16.02 4.04 10.40
CA SER A 35 16.66 3.37 9.24
C SER A 35 15.72 2.99 8.09
N PRO A 36 14.51 2.44 8.35
CA PRO A 36 13.58 2.07 7.28
C PRO A 36 13.12 3.24 6.41
N GLU A 37 13.22 4.48 6.91
CA GLU A 37 12.83 5.68 6.15
C GLU A 37 13.87 6.10 5.12
N GLY A 38 15.13 5.63 5.23
CA GLY A 38 16.23 6.02 4.34
C GLY A 38 16.87 4.87 3.58
N TYR A 39 16.90 3.67 4.15
CA TYR A 39 17.65 2.53 3.61
C TYR A 39 17.29 2.21 2.15
N PHE A 40 16.02 1.88 1.89
CA PHE A 40 15.60 1.45 0.55
C PHE A 40 15.67 2.57 -0.47
N HIS A 41 15.35 3.82 -0.09
CA HIS A 41 15.50 4.99 -0.95
C HIS A 41 16.96 5.17 -1.38
N THR A 42 17.89 5.04 -0.43
CA THR A 42 19.34 5.15 -0.70
C THR A 42 19.78 4.06 -1.66
N VAL A 43 19.42 2.80 -1.40
CA VAL A 43 19.84 1.68 -2.25
C VAL A 43 19.24 1.81 -3.65
N ILE A 44 17.92 1.99 -3.78
CA ILE A 44 17.25 1.98 -5.10
C ILE A 44 17.68 3.14 -5.99
N CYS A 45 17.94 4.32 -5.42
CA CYS A 45 18.40 5.48 -6.19
C CYS A 45 19.86 5.37 -6.66
N ASN A 46 20.69 4.56 -5.99
CA ASN A 46 22.13 4.47 -6.28
C ASN A 46 22.51 3.21 -7.07
N VAL A 47 21.53 2.49 -7.62
CA VAL A 47 21.78 1.32 -8.48
C VAL A 47 21.24 1.60 -9.86
N ASN A 48 22.12 1.62 -10.86
CA ASN A 48 21.79 1.94 -12.25
C ASN A 48 20.64 1.11 -12.82
N GLU A 49 20.55 -0.16 -12.43
CA GLU A 49 19.48 -1.07 -12.85
C GLU A 49 18.09 -0.67 -12.32
N PHE A 50 18.01 -0.09 -11.11
CA PHE A 50 16.72 0.17 -10.44
C PHE A 50 16.35 1.66 -10.32
N ARG A 51 17.28 2.60 -10.50
CA ARG A 51 17.00 4.04 -10.35
C ARG A 51 15.84 4.54 -11.24
N ASN A 52 15.65 3.93 -12.41
CA ASN A 52 14.60 4.28 -13.37
C ASN A 52 13.28 3.50 -13.14
N THR A 53 13.21 2.62 -12.13
CA THR A 53 12.01 1.83 -11.80
C THR A 53 11.20 2.43 -10.65
N THR A 54 11.62 3.59 -10.12
CA THR A 54 10.97 4.21 -8.98
C THR A 54 9.71 4.98 -9.37
N VAL A 55 8.69 4.91 -8.53
CA VAL A 55 7.52 5.79 -8.56
C VAL A 55 7.48 6.52 -7.22
N ASN A 56 7.45 7.85 -7.22
CA ASN A 56 7.49 8.66 -6.00
C ASN A 56 6.10 8.71 -5.30
N HIS A 57 5.61 7.55 -4.88
CA HIS A 57 4.35 7.38 -4.18
C HIS A 57 4.36 6.06 -3.40
N ASP A 58 4.03 6.07 -2.10
CA ASP A 58 4.09 4.87 -1.25
C ASP A 58 2.77 4.08 -1.19
N LEU A 59 1.78 4.47 -2.00
CA LEU A 59 0.40 3.95 -2.09
C LEU A 59 -0.37 3.92 -0.77
N HIS A 60 0.01 4.77 0.20
CA HIS A 60 -0.77 4.99 1.41
C HIS A 60 -1.43 6.37 1.39
N PHE A 61 -2.69 6.43 1.82
CA PHE A 61 -3.29 7.67 2.27
C PHE A 61 -2.85 7.96 3.71
N ILE A 62 -2.20 9.10 3.91
CA ILE A 62 -1.72 9.56 5.20
C ILE A 62 -2.13 11.03 5.34
N SER A 63 -2.80 11.37 6.44
CA SER A 63 -3.12 12.76 6.79
C SER A 63 -2.19 13.22 7.92
N TRP A 64 -1.79 14.49 7.88
CA TRP A 64 -0.96 15.11 8.92
C TRP A 64 -1.69 16.32 9.50
N ASP A 65 -1.54 16.54 10.79
CA ASP A 65 -1.96 17.79 11.44
C ASP A 65 -1.12 18.97 10.89
N ASN A 66 -1.62 20.19 11.03
CA ASN A 66 -0.86 21.41 10.73
C ASN A 66 -0.74 22.29 11.99
N PRO A 67 0.45 22.45 12.59
CA PRO A 67 1.74 21.90 12.16
C PRO A 67 1.83 20.37 12.34
N PRO A 68 2.69 19.67 11.56
CA PRO A 68 2.82 18.22 11.65
C PRO A 68 3.40 17.79 13.00
N LYS A 69 2.79 16.76 13.59
CA LYS A 69 3.29 16.07 14.79
C LYS A 69 4.33 15.00 14.42
N GLN A 70 4.89 14.32 15.41
CA GLN A 70 5.82 13.20 15.18
C GLN A 70 5.18 12.01 14.44
N HIS A 71 3.87 11.80 14.62
CA HIS A 71 3.13 10.74 13.97
C HIS A 71 1.95 11.29 13.18
N PRO A 72 1.52 10.61 12.10
CA PRO A 72 0.36 11.05 11.31
C PRO A 72 -0.90 11.22 12.14
N HIS A 73 -1.85 11.98 11.61
CA HIS A 73 -3.19 12.11 12.15
C HIS A 73 -3.87 10.74 12.24
N PHE A 74 -4.73 10.55 13.26
CA PHE A 74 -5.58 9.38 13.34
C PHE A 74 -6.82 9.61 12.48
N LEU A 75 -6.95 8.82 11.42
CA LEU A 75 -8.04 8.93 10.47
C LEU A 75 -9.36 8.53 11.13
N ASN A 76 -10.41 9.31 10.87
CA ASN A 76 -11.76 9.10 11.38
C ASN A 76 -12.80 9.27 10.24
N LEU A 77 -14.09 9.32 10.58
CA LEU A 77 -15.19 9.43 9.60
C LEU A 77 -15.10 10.66 8.68
N GLU A 78 -14.55 11.79 9.16
CA GLU A 78 -14.37 13.01 8.38
C GLU A 78 -13.34 12.83 7.26
N ASP A 79 -12.40 11.91 7.43
CA ASP A 79 -11.35 11.62 6.46
C ASP A 79 -11.77 10.62 5.39
N PHE A 80 -12.88 9.90 5.60
CA PHE A 80 -13.28 8.74 4.78
C PHE A 80 -13.38 9.08 3.29
N GLN A 81 -13.97 10.24 2.97
CA GLN A 81 -14.15 10.65 1.58
C GLN A 81 -12.80 10.95 0.92
N ARG A 82 -11.95 11.76 1.58
CA ARG A 82 -10.60 12.08 1.08
C ARG A 82 -9.73 10.84 0.92
N MET A 83 -9.83 9.90 1.87
CA MET A 83 -9.15 8.62 1.81
C MET A 83 -9.59 7.82 0.58
N THR A 84 -10.90 7.73 0.32
CA THR A 84 -11.43 6.98 -0.83
C THR A 84 -11.08 7.65 -2.16
N ASP A 85 -11.17 8.98 -2.22
CA ASP A 85 -10.88 9.78 -3.42
C ASP A 85 -9.39 9.79 -3.79
N SER A 86 -8.50 9.55 -2.82
CA SER A 86 -7.07 9.40 -3.07
C SER A 86 -6.72 8.22 -3.98
N ASN A 87 -7.65 7.27 -4.15
CA ASN A 87 -7.45 6.01 -4.86
C ASN A 87 -6.35 5.10 -4.27
N ALA A 88 -5.75 5.47 -3.13
CA ALA A 88 -4.74 4.67 -2.45
C ALA A 88 -5.35 3.37 -1.92
N PRO A 89 -4.70 2.21 -2.13
CA PRO A 89 -5.17 0.92 -1.63
C PRO A 89 -5.04 0.77 -0.11
N PHE A 90 -4.16 1.55 0.53
CA PHE A 90 -3.91 1.50 1.97
C PHE A 90 -4.05 2.88 2.59
N ALA A 91 -4.32 2.91 3.89
CA ALA A 91 -4.37 4.14 4.67
C ALA A 91 -3.88 3.90 6.09
N ARG A 92 -3.32 4.93 6.74
CA ARG A 92 -2.96 4.87 8.17
C ARG A 92 -2.96 6.26 8.81
N LYS A 93 -3.16 6.38 10.12
CA LYS A 93 -3.41 5.33 11.13
C LYS A 93 -4.82 5.46 11.69
N PHE A 94 -5.39 4.38 12.20
CA PHE A 94 -6.73 4.37 12.78
C PHE A 94 -6.67 4.14 14.28
N HIS A 95 -7.59 4.74 15.03
CA HIS A 95 -7.82 4.30 16.40
C HIS A 95 -8.45 2.92 16.38
N ARG A 96 -8.15 2.13 17.42
CA ARG A 96 -8.83 0.86 17.63
C ARG A 96 -10.32 1.15 17.83
N ASP A 97 -11.16 0.36 17.19
CA ASP A 97 -12.62 0.42 17.30
C ASP A 97 -13.22 1.78 16.86
N ASP A 98 -12.49 2.55 16.04
CA ASP A 98 -13.02 3.78 15.44
C ASP A 98 -14.16 3.47 14.44
N PRO A 99 -15.29 4.20 14.46
CA PRO A 99 -16.40 3.98 13.54
C PRO A 99 -16.04 4.00 12.04
N VAL A 100 -14.95 4.66 11.66
CA VAL A 100 -14.47 4.64 10.27
C VAL A 100 -14.10 3.23 9.80
N LEU A 101 -13.64 2.35 10.71
CA LEU A 101 -13.30 0.97 10.38
C LEU A 101 -14.53 0.17 9.95
N GLU A 102 -15.65 0.33 10.65
CA GLU A 102 -16.94 -0.28 10.26
C GLU A 102 -17.42 0.26 8.91
N LYS A 103 -17.22 1.57 8.67
CA LYS A 103 -17.56 2.18 7.38
C LYS A 103 -16.71 1.63 6.24
N ILE A 104 -15.39 1.44 6.45
CA ILE A 104 -14.49 0.79 5.48
C ILE A 104 -14.95 -0.64 5.18
N ASP A 105 -15.24 -1.41 6.22
CA ASP A 105 -15.69 -2.80 6.09
C ASP A 105 -16.96 -2.90 5.25
N LYS A 106 -17.94 -2.04 5.55
CA LYS A 106 -19.23 -2.03 4.87
C LYS A 106 -19.14 -1.50 3.43
N GLU A 107 -18.52 -0.34 3.23
CA GLU A 107 -18.60 0.39 1.95
C GLU A 107 -17.48 0.03 0.96
N LEU A 108 -16.29 -0.31 1.45
CA LEU A 108 -15.13 -0.58 0.59
C LEU A 108 -14.85 -2.08 0.45
N LEU A 109 -14.99 -2.83 1.54
CA LEU A 109 -14.67 -4.26 1.58
C LEU A 109 -15.91 -5.17 1.43
N GLY A 110 -17.12 -4.61 1.62
CA GLY A 110 -18.37 -5.35 1.49
C GLY A 110 -18.49 -6.52 2.47
N ARG A 111 -17.97 -6.38 3.69
CA ARG A 111 -18.03 -7.42 4.73
C ARG A 111 -18.84 -6.97 5.94
N SER A 112 -19.49 -7.93 6.59
CA SER A 112 -20.14 -7.74 7.89
C SER A 112 -19.14 -7.94 9.04
N ALA A 113 -19.53 -7.51 10.24
CA ALA A 113 -18.73 -7.71 11.45
C ALA A 113 -18.44 -9.20 11.66
N GLY A 114 -17.16 -9.54 11.85
CA GLY A 114 -16.70 -10.92 12.02
C GLY A 114 -16.58 -11.74 10.74
N ALA A 115 -17.08 -11.25 9.60
CA ALA A 115 -16.93 -11.93 8.31
C ALA A 115 -15.57 -11.60 7.66
N LEU A 116 -15.12 -12.52 6.79
CA LEU A 116 -13.97 -12.29 5.92
C LEU A 116 -14.37 -11.38 4.75
N VAL A 117 -13.38 -10.68 4.17
CA VAL A 117 -13.59 -9.90 2.94
C VAL A 117 -13.92 -10.86 1.80
N PRO A 118 -15.08 -10.72 1.13
CA PRO A 118 -15.41 -11.56 -0.01
C PRO A 118 -14.42 -11.39 -1.17
N GLY A 119 -14.04 -12.50 -1.79
CA GLY A 119 -13.09 -12.51 -2.90
C GLY A 119 -13.53 -13.43 -4.03
N GLY A 120 -12.70 -13.54 -5.07
CA GLY A 120 -12.95 -14.45 -6.20
C GLY A 120 -13.01 -15.93 -5.81
N TRP A 121 -12.53 -16.27 -4.61
CA TRP A 121 -12.58 -17.62 -4.04
C TRP A 121 -13.93 -17.96 -3.38
N CYS A 122 -14.85 -17.00 -3.20
CA CYS A 122 -16.16 -17.27 -2.60
C CYS A 122 -17.09 -17.87 -3.67
N ALA A 123 -17.46 -19.15 -3.48
CA ALA A 123 -18.24 -19.92 -4.45
C ALA A 123 -19.63 -20.34 -3.93
N GLY A 124 -20.01 -19.88 -2.74
CA GLY A 124 -21.33 -20.11 -2.18
C GLY A 124 -22.39 -19.34 -2.96
N GLU A 125 -23.56 -19.98 -3.13
CA GLU A 125 -24.71 -19.32 -3.72
C GLU A 125 -25.25 -18.25 -2.76
N THR A 126 -25.61 -17.09 -3.28
CA THR A 126 -26.27 -16.02 -2.52
C THR A 126 -27.79 -16.21 -2.56
N HIS A 127 -28.29 -17.28 -1.93
CA HIS A 127 -29.73 -17.48 -1.76
C HIS A 127 -30.13 -16.98 -0.37
N ASN A 128 -31.11 -16.07 -0.30
CA ASN A 128 -31.66 -15.52 0.94
C ASN A 128 -30.63 -14.88 1.90
N GLY A 129 -29.57 -14.25 1.36
CA GLY A 129 -28.56 -13.56 2.17
C GLY A 129 -27.54 -14.48 2.84
N SER A 130 -27.40 -15.73 2.37
CA SER A 130 -26.29 -16.60 2.72
C SER A 130 -24.94 -15.96 2.38
N ASP A 131 -23.95 -16.15 3.25
CA ASP A 131 -22.58 -15.68 3.01
C ASP A 131 -21.96 -16.45 1.84
N PRO A 132 -21.63 -15.79 0.71
CA PRO A 132 -21.03 -16.44 -0.46
C PRO A 132 -19.67 -17.07 -0.15
N CYS A 133 -19.01 -16.69 0.93
CA CYS A 133 -17.70 -17.21 1.33
C CYS A 133 -17.78 -18.44 2.22
N SER A 134 -19.00 -18.93 2.52
CA SER A 134 -19.22 -20.20 3.24
C SER A 134 -18.70 -21.41 2.47
N VAL A 135 -18.62 -21.33 1.14
CA VAL A 135 -18.03 -22.35 0.27
C VAL A 135 -16.78 -21.79 -0.38
N ILE A 136 -15.65 -22.44 -0.13
CA ILE A 136 -14.36 -22.06 -0.70
C ILE A 136 -14.23 -22.70 -2.09
N GLY A 137 -14.24 -21.88 -3.12
CA GLY A 137 -13.95 -22.25 -4.49
C GLY A 137 -12.47 -22.14 -4.83
N ASN A 138 -12.17 -21.74 -6.06
CA ASN A 138 -10.80 -21.61 -6.54
C ASN A 138 -10.06 -20.46 -5.84
N ARG A 139 -9.07 -20.80 -5.00
CA ARG A 139 -8.26 -19.86 -4.23
C ARG A 139 -7.37 -18.94 -5.09
N THR A 140 -7.11 -19.31 -6.34
CA THR A 140 -6.31 -18.49 -7.27
C THR A 140 -7.18 -17.61 -8.17
N LEU A 141 -8.51 -17.71 -8.09
CA LEU A 141 -9.39 -16.88 -8.89
C LEU A 141 -9.36 -15.43 -8.39
N LEU A 142 -8.85 -14.54 -9.22
CA LEU A 142 -8.86 -13.10 -8.99
C LEU A 142 -10.00 -12.46 -9.78
N LYS A 143 -10.89 -11.77 -9.09
CA LYS A 143 -11.99 -11.01 -9.70
C LYS A 143 -11.82 -9.52 -9.35
N PRO A 144 -11.44 -8.67 -10.32
CA PRO A 144 -11.30 -7.24 -10.08
C PRO A 144 -12.62 -6.62 -9.62
N GLY A 145 -12.59 -5.87 -8.51
CA GLY A 145 -13.72 -5.09 -8.01
C GLY A 145 -13.47 -3.58 -8.05
N PRO A 146 -14.34 -2.77 -7.43
CA PRO A 146 -14.17 -1.31 -7.38
C PRO A 146 -12.81 -0.85 -6.83
N GLY A 147 -12.26 -1.55 -5.83
CA GLY A 147 -10.91 -1.28 -5.30
C GLY A 147 -9.80 -1.47 -6.34
N ALA A 148 -9.92 -2.48 -7.21
CA ALA A 148 -8.96 -2.69 -8.30
C ALA A 148 -9.05 -1.57 -9.35
N ALA A 149 -10.26 -1.05 -9.61
CA ALA A 149 -10.46 0.09 -10.50
C ALA A 149 -9.83 1.37 -9.94
N ARG A 150 -10.00 1.65 -8.64
CA ARG A 150 -9.33 2.78 -7.96
C ARG A 150 -7.81 2.65 -8.04
N LEU A 151 -7.26 1.48 -7.71
CA LEU A 151 -5.82 1.25 -7.80
C LEU A 151 -5.30 1.45 -9.23
N LYS A 152 -6.01 0.94 -10.24
CA LYS A 152 -5.67 1.18 -11.64
C LYS A 152 -5.62 2.67 -11.96
N ASN A 153 -6.62 3.44 -11.55
CA ASN A 153 -6.67 4.89 -11.77
C ASN A 153 -5.47 5.60 -11.13
N LEU A 154 -5.12 5.25 -9.89
CA LEU A 154 -3.94 5.80 -9.20
C LEU A 154 -2.66 5.48 -9.98
N ILE A 155 -2.42 4.22 -10.30
CA ILE A 155 -1.20 3.78 -10.98
C ILE A 155 -1.08 4.42 -12.37
N THR A 156 -2.16 4.45 -13.14
CA THR A 156 -2.16 5.12 -14.45
C THR A 156 -1.82 6.59 -14.30
N GLY A 157 -2.45 7.32 -13.37
CA GLY A 157 -2.16 8.73 -13.13
C GLY A 157 -0.72 9.01 -12.71
N LEU A 158 -0.15 8.17 -11.83
CA LEU A 158 1.25 8.30 -11.40
C LEU A 158 2.23 8.09 -12.55
N LEU A 159 1.97 7.13 -13.43
CA LEU A 159 2.85 6.81 -14.55
C LEU A 159 2.71 7.76 -15.74
N SER A 160 1.56 8.43 -15.88
CA SER A 160 1.29 9.39 -16.96
C SER A 160 1.56 10.84 -16.58
N ALA A 161 2.02 11.13 -15.36
CA ALA A 161 2.33 12.48 -14.92
C ALA A 161 3.46 13.09 -15.78
N GLU A 162 3.29 14.35 -16.21
CA GLU A 162 4.28 15.04 -17.06
C GLU A 162 5.66 15.11 -16.39
N ASP A 163 5.68 15.30 -15.07
CA ASP A 163 6.87 15.37 -14.23
C ASP A 163 7.32 14.00 -13.68
N PHE A 164 6.78 12.89 -14.19
CA PHE A 164 7.10 11.54 -13.72
C PHE A 164 8.61 11.28 -13.70
N ARG A 165 9.31 11.62 -14.79
CA ARG A 165 10.77 11.41 -14.91
C ARG A 165 11.57 12.33 -13.99
N GLU A 166 11.09 13.54 -13.76
CA GLU A 166 11.76 14.50 -12.85
C GLU A 166 11.66 14.06 -11.38
N LYS A 167 10.60 13.31 -11.04
CA LYS A 167 10.35 12.73 -9.73
C LYS A 167 11.05 11.38 -9.49
N GLN A 168 11.74 10.81 -10.49
CA GLN A 168 12.57 9.62 -10.29
C GLN A 168 13.93 9.98 -9.67
N CYS A 169 14.60 8.96 -9.12
CA CYS A 169 16.00 9.10 -8.71
C CYS A 169 16.87 9.55 -9.90
N LYS A 170 17.87 10.40 -9.64
CA LYS A 170 18.83 10.88 -10.65
C LYS A 170 20.11 10.05 -10.61
#